data_AF-A0A3D2U830-F1
#
_entry.id   AF-A0A3D2U830-F1
#
_cell.length_a   1.000
_cell.length_b   1.000
_cell.length_c   1.000
_cell.angle_alpha   90.00
_cell.angle_beta   90.00
_cell.angle_gamma   90.00
#
_symmetry.space_group_name_H-M   'P 1'
#
loop_
_entity.id
_entity.type
_entity.pdbx_description
1 polymer ?
#
loop_
_entity_poly.entity_id
_entity_poly.type
_entity_poly.pdbx_seq_one_letter_code
_entity_poly.pdbx_strand_id
1 'polypeptide(L)'
;MQVSEKSTPGLDRLVRWSVTLPALLFCLLLIESSVPSLAADDQAEETDHWAFQPLVVRPVPTVKDREWPQTAVDNYILAKLEASGLSPSARAGRRTLLRR
;
A
#
# COMPACT_ATOMS: atom_id res chain seq x y z
N MET A 1 58.59 -71.65 -8.11
CA MET A 1 59.08 -70.33 -8.55
C MET A 1 57.91 -69.36 -8.43
N GLN A 2 58.04 -68.37 -7.56
CA GLN A 2 57.08 -67.28 -7.30
C GLN A 2 56.99 -66.32 -8.50
N VAL A 3 55.79 -65.80 -8.78
CA VAL A 3 55.41 -64.41 -9.18
C VAL A 3 53.87 -64.43 -9.27
N SER A 4 53.11 -64.18 -8.21
CA SER A 4 52.72 -62.89 -7.59
C SER A 4 52.07 -61.87 -8.53
N GLU A 5 50.82 -61.55 -8.18
CA GLU A 5 50.07 -60.32 -8.45
C GLU A 5 49.68 -59.98 -9.89
N LYS A 6 48.37 -60.04 -10.16
CA LYS A 6 47.50 -58.84 -10.14
C LYS A 6 46.25 -59.10 -10.97
N SER A 7 45.06 -58.98 -10.36
CA SER A 7 43.90 -58.28 -10.95
C SER A 7 42.68 -58.49 -10.07
N THR A 8 42.58 -57.72 -9.01
CA THR A 8 41.28 -57.19 -8.55
C THR A 8 41.38 -55.69 -8.75
N PRO A 9 40.36 -55.02 -9.31
CA PRO A 9 39.40 -54.41 -8.39
C PRO A 9 37.97 -54.38 -8.92
N GLY A 10 37.10 -55.11 -8.22
CA GLY A 10 35.64 -54.96 -8.26
C GLY A 10 35.12 -53.97 -7.22
N LEU A 11 35.87 -52.90 -6.91
CA LEU A 11 35.50 -51.94 -5.86
C LEU A 11 35.70 -50.46 -6.22
N ASP A 12 35.88 -50.11 -7.51
CA ASP A 12 36.16 -48.72 -7.94
C ASP A 12 34.96 -48.02 -8.63
N ARG A 13 33.77 -48.62 -8.58
CA ARG A 13 32.56 -48.07 -9.21
C ARG A 13 31.71 -47.17 -8.31
N LEU A 14 31.98 -47.15 -7.00
CA LEU A 14 31.07 -46.52 -6.03
C LEU A 14 31.56 -45.19 -5.43
N VAL A 15 32.83 -44.81 -5.63
CA VAL A 15 33.36 -43.53 -5.08
C VAL A 15 33.23 -42.37 -6.08
N ARG A 16 32.95 -42.64 -7.36
CA ARG A 16 32.90 -41.62 -8.43
C ARG A 16 31.57 -40.86 -8.54
N TRP A 17 30.55 -41.24 -7.77
CA TRP A 17 29.24 -40.55 -7.69
C TRP A 17 29.09 -39.67 -6.44
N SER A 18 30.14 -39.60 -5.59
CA SER A 18 30.06 -38.87 -4.31
C SER A 18 30.27 -37.35 -4.41
N VAL A 19 30.59 -36.81 -5.59
CA VAL A 19 30.86 -35.36 -5.78
C VAL A 19 29.94 -34.70 -6.80
N THR A 20 29.31 -35.46 -7.70
CA THR A 20 28.45 -34.91 -8.76
C THR A 20 27.00 -34.70 -8.34
N LEU A 21 26.49 -35.48 -7.38
CA LEU A 21 25.15 -35.30 -6.81
C LEU A 21 24.93 -33.98 -6.05
N PRO A 22 25.84 -33.51 -5.16
CA PRO A 22 25.63 -32.24 -4.47
C PRO A 22 25.76 -31.02 -5.39
N ALA A 23 26.53 -31.10 -6.48
CA ALA A 23 26.70 -29.99 -7.43
C ALA A 23 25.44 -29.74 -8.28
N LEU A 24 24.73 -30.80 -8.68
CA LEU A 24 23.47 -30.69 -9.40
C LEU A 24 22.30 -30.32 -8.47
N LEU A 25 22.31 -30.82 -7.23
CA LEU A 25 21.36 -30.40 -6.19
C LEU A 25 21.53 -28.92 -5.84
N PHE A 26 22.78 -28.44 -5.73
CA PHE A 26 23.08 -27.03 -5.49
C PHE A 26 22.65 -26.14 -6.66
N CYS A 27 22.82 -26.59 -7.90
CA CYS A 27 22.30 -25.89 -9.09
C CYS A 27 20.76 -25.86 -9.14
N LEU A 28 20.08 -26.92 -8.69
CA LEU A 28 18.62 -26.95 -8.58
C LEU A 28 18.11 -26.10 -7.40
N LEU A 29 18.85 -26.02 -6.28
CA LEU A 29 18.50 -25.20 -5.12
C LEU A 29 18.75 -23.70 -5.33
N LEU A 30 19.62 -23.32 -6.28
CA LEU A 30 19.96 -21.91 -6.55
C LEU A 30 18.97 -21.18 -7.47
N ILE A 31 18.10 -21.90 -8.18
CA ILE A 31 17.20 -21.30 -9.18
C ILE A 31 15.85 -20.87 -8.57
N GLU A 32 15.58 -21.21 -7.31
CA GLU A 32 14.25 -21.01 -6.70
C GLU A 32 13.99 -19.58 -6.20
N SER A 33 15.03 -18.73 -6.08
CA SER A 33 14.89 -17.41 -5.44
C SER A 33 14.57 -16.25 -6.38
N SER A 34 14.30 -16.48 -7.66
CA SER A 34 14.04 -15.38 -8.61
C SER A 34 12.84 -15.67 -9.51
N VAL A 35 11.66 -15.81 -8.90
CA VAL A 35 10.42 -15.49 -9.60
C VAL A 35 10.15 -14.02 -9.34
N PRO A 36 10.39 -13.12 -10.32
CA PRO A 36 9.96 -11.74 -10.16
C PRO A 36 8.43 -11.74 -10.06
N SER A 37 7.92 -11.32 -8.92
CA SER A 37 6.48 -11.10 -8.76
C SER A 37 6.10 -9.98 -9.72
N LEU A 38 5.23 -10.29 -10.69
CA LEU A 38 4.54 -9.30 -11.51
C LEU A 38 3.49 -8.57 -10.64
N ALA A 39 3.88 -8.15 -9.44
CA ALA A 39 3.17 -7.12 -8.72
C ALA A 39 3.36 -5.89 -9.59
N ALA A 40 2.27 -5.51 -10.29
CA ALA A 40 2.17 -4.20 -10.87
C ALA A 40 2.56 -3.23 -9.76
N ASP A 41 3.72 -2.60 -9.93
CA ASP A 41 4.14 -1.49 -9.10
C ASP A 41 3.28 -0.30 -9.55
N ASP A 42 2.00 -0.38 -9.21
CA ASP A 42 1.08 0.74 -9.23
C ASP A 42 1.45 1.57 -7.98
N GLN A 43 2.67 2.11 -8.00
CA GLN A 43 3.02 3.29 -7.22
C GLN A 43 2.20 4.42 -7.86
N ALA A 44 0.88 4.35 -7.70
CA ALA A 44 0.05 5.51 -7.70
C ALA A 44 0.62 6.33 -6.56
N GLU A 45 1.59 7.19 -6.88
CA GLU A 45 2.04 8.30 -6.06
C GLU A 45 0.79 8.76 -5.33
N GLU A 46 0.67 8.46 -4.03
CA GLU A 46 -0.52 8.79 -3.26
C GLU A 46 -0.56 10.30 -3.28
N THR A 47 -1.29 10.84 -4.26
CA THR A 47 -1.25 12.26 -4.54
C THR A 47 -1.89 12.94 -3.34
N ASP A 48 -1.05 13.54 -2.49
CA ASP A 48 -1.47 14.36 -1.35
C ASP A 48 -2.19 15.66 -1.82
N HIS A 49 -2.37 15.79 -3.13
CA HIS A 49 -3.25 16.75 -3.74
C HIS A 49 -4.70 16.52 -3.31
N TRP A 50 -5.26 17.52 -2.63
CA TRP A 50 -6.64 17.54 -2.10
C TRP A 50 -7.73 17.10 -3.09
N ALA A 51 -7.51 17.30 -4.39
CA ALA A 51 -8.48 16.99 -5.44
C ALA A 51 -8.63 15.48 -5.73
N PHE A 52 -7.62 14.66 -5.38
CA PHE A 52 -7.63 13.21 -5.61
C PHE A 52 -7.94 12.42 -4.34
N GLN A 53 -8.21 13.11 -3.24
CA GLN A 53 -8.59 12.46 -1.98
C GLN A 53 -10.02 11.91 -2.07
N PRO A 54 -10.27 10.70 -1.55
CA PRO A 54 -11.59 10.08 -1.62
C PRO A 54 -12.63 10.91 -0.86
N LEU A 55 -13.85 11.01 -1.42
CA LEU A 55 -14.94 11.75 -0.79
C LEU A 55 -15.49 10.96 0.40
N VAL A 56 -15.41 11.56 1.59
CA VAL A 56 -15.99 11.01 2.81
C VAL A 56 -17.34 11.67 3.09
N VAL A 57 -18.41 10.89 3.09
CA VAL A 57 -19.75 11.36 3.45
C VAL A 57 -19.84 11.47 4.97
N ARG A 58 -20.08 12.68 5.48
CA ARG A 58 -20.36 12.93 6.90
C ARG A 58 -21.85 13.24 7.11
N PRO A 59 -22.42 12.84 8.26
CA PRO A 59 -23.78 13.23 8.60
C PRO A 59 -23.86 14.74 8.85
N VAL A 60 -24.98 15.34 8.47
CA VAL A 60 -25.25 16.76 8.73
C VAL A 60 -25.43 16.97 10.24
N PRO A 61 -24.68 17.89 10.86
CA PRO A 61 -24.78 18.12 12.31
C PRO A 61 -26.11 18.77 12.66
N THR A 62 -26.61 18.46 13.86
CA THR A 62 -27.77 19.15 14.43
C THR A 62 -27.31 20.44 15.08
N VAL A 63 -27.89 21.56 14.67
CA VAL A 63 -27.61 22.91 15.18
C VAL A 63 -28.76 23.43 16.04
N LYS A 64 -28.48 24.40 16.91
CA LYS A 64 -29.49 25.03 17.76
C LYS A 64 -30.34 26.01 16.97
N ASP A 65 -29.70 26.89 16.19
CA ASP A 65 -30.40 27.83 15.31
C ASP A 65 -30.72 27.17 13.95
N ARG A 66 -32.01 27.02 13.66
CA ARG A 66 -32.53 26.38 12.44
C ARG A 66 -32.96 27.37 11.37
N GLU A 67 -32.97 28.66 11.66
CA GLU A 67 -33.44 29.70 10.72
C GLU A 67 -32.30 30.27 9.88
N TRP A 68 -31.09 30.35 10.45
CA TRP A 68 -29.91 30.86 9.74
C TRP A 68 -29.41 30.00 8.56
N PRO A 69 -29.26 28.66 8.68
CA PRO A 69 -28.68 27.85 7.60
C PRO A 69 -29.64 27.77 6.40
N GLN A 70 -29.14 28.08 5.20
CA GLN A 70 -29.93 28.01 3.95
C GLN A 70 -29.70 26.69 3.21
N THR A 71 -28.55 26.08 3.41
CA THR A 71 -28.13 24.83 2.79
C THR A 71 -27.62 23.84 3.85
N ALA A 72 -27.49 22.57 3.47
CA ALA A 72 -26.91 21.56 4.35
C ALA A 72 -25.48 21.91 4.80
N VAL A 73 -24.70 22.60 3.95
CA VAL A 73 -23.32 23.01 4.24
C VAL A 73 -23.25 24.02 5.38
N ASP A 74 -24.22 24.93 5.47
CA ASP A 74 -24.27 25.98 6.48
C ASP A 74 -24.36 25.40 7.90
N ASN A 75 -24.98 24.22 8.06
CA ASN A 75 -25.05 23.52 9.35
C ASN A 75 -23.67 23.15 9.89
N TYR A 76 -22.72 22.80 9.02
CA TYR A 76 -21.35 22.46 9.46
C TYR A 76 -20.61 23.70 9.97
N ILE A 77 -20.82 24.85 9.33
CA ILE A 77 -20.24 26.13 9.74
C ILE A 77 -20.87 26.55 11.08
N LEU A 78 -22.21 26.55 11.14
CA LEU A 78 -22.94 26.96 12.32
C LEU A 78 -22.67 26.06 13.52
N ALA A 79 -22.60 24.73 13.34
CA ALA A 79 -22.22 23.81 14.41
C ALA A 79 -20.85 24.15 15.01
N LYS A 80 -19.87 24.51 14.19
CA LYS A 80 -18.54 24.91 14.67
C LYS A 80 -18.56 26.27 15.38
N LEU A 81 -19.35 27.22 14.87
CA LEU A 81 -19.56 28.52 15.52
C LEU A 81 -20.23 28.36 16.89
N GLU A 82 -21.34 27.62 16.96
CA GLU A 82 -22.07 27.32 18.19
C GLU A 82 -21.19 26.58 19.21
N ALA A 83 -20.40 25.60 18.76
CA ALA A 83 -19.44 24.90 19.62
C ALA A 83 -18.36 25.84 20.18
N SER A 84 -18.02 26.89 19.44
CA SER A 84 -17.07 27.93 19.85
C SER A 84 -17.74 29.08 20.61
N GLY A 85 -19.07 29.03 20.83
CA GLY A 85 -19.83 30.11 21.47
C GLY A 85 -19.97 31.38 20.62
N LEU A 86 -19.74 31.29 19.31
CA LEU A 86 -19.82 32.41 18.38
C LEU A 86 -21.16 32.40 17.62
N SER A 87 -21.61 33.59 17.26
CA SER A 87 -22.78 33.77 16.39
C SER A 87 -22.35 34.09 14.96
N PRO A 88 -23.12 33.64 13.95
CA PRO A 88 -22.81 33.95 12.56
C PRO A 88 -22.95 35.46 12.28
N SER A 89 -22.12 35.97 11.37
CA SER A 89 -22.22 37.37 10.93
C SER A 89 -23.47 37.61 10.10
N ALA A 90 -24.01 38.83 10.17
CA ALA A 90 -25.11 39.25 9.31
C ALA A 90 -24.76 39.11 7.82
N ARG A 91 -25.72 38.66 7.01
CA ARG A 91 -25.53 38.48 5.57
C ARG A 91 -25.19 39.82 4.91
N ALA A 92 -24.13 39.82 4.10
CA ALA A 92 -23.77 41.01 3.34
C ALA A 92 -24.91 41.42 2.39
N GLY A 93 -25.21 42.73 2.36
CA GLY A 93 -26.22 43.27 1.46
C GLY A 93 -25.83 43.13 -0.01
N ARG A 94 -26.84 43.14 -0.90
CA ARG A 94 -26.66 42.97 -2.35
C ARG A 94 -25.61 43.91 -2.95
N ARG A 95 -25.64 45.19 -2.57
CA ARG A 95 -24.67 46.20 -3.06
C ARG A 95 -23.23 45.94 -2.59
N THR A 96 -23.05 45.27 -1.46
CA THR A 96 -21.71 44.87 -0.97
C THR A 96 -21.20 43.66 -1.73
N LEU A 97 -22.07 42.69 -2.01
CA LEU A 97 -21.71 41.51 -2.80
C LEU A 97 -21.33 41.86 -4.24
N LEU A 98 -22.04 42.80 -4.87
CA LEU A 98 -21.77 43.22 -6.26
C LEU A 98 -20.40 43.90 -6.46
N ARG A 99 -19.70 44.27 -5.39
CA ARG A 99 -18.40 44.96 -5.47
C ARG A 99 -17.19 44.06 -5.21
N ARG A 100 -17.40 42.78 -4.88
CA ARG A 100 -16.35 41.80 -4.60
C ARG A 100 -16.19 40.87 -5.79
#